data_AF-A0A2S0LTJ9-F1
#
_entry.id   AF-A0A2S0LTJ9-F1
#
_cell.length_a   1.000
_cell.length_b   1.000
_cell.length_c   1.000
_cell.angle_alpha   90.00
_cell.angle_beta   90.00
_cell.angle_gamma   90.00
#
_symmetry.space_group_name_H-M   'P 1'
#
loop_
_entity.id
_entity.type
_entity.pdbx_description
1 polymer ?
#
loop_
_entity_poly.entity_id
_entity_poly.type
_entity_poly.pdbx_seq_one_letter_code
_entity_poly.pdbx_strand_id
1 'polypeptide(L)'
;MATPDGPDLAARARDLLDDARVAEAAIDTAAATLFRLGGDVARAGTRREAARSGARVAAERDRVSGLLGELAVLSAAADRLGAELVGSASGDAVAGGAPRGGAPRGEVSGGEAPRGEVLDGGAPRGPARDGEARRGEVRAVLESARRVLEAAGERGRECVWIGELARDRVHDFAEFDLLYTRASRHLDHSDPDAAAADLARLVTLERALVSAEVAAMLDELRFRLLTERD
;
A
#
# COMPACT_ATOMS: atom_id res chain seq x y z
N MET A 1 -25.99 -27.58 -19.84
CA MET A 1 -25.04 -26.44 -19.82
C MET A 1 -25.31 -25.66 -18.54
N ALA A 2 -24.48 -25.84 -17.52
CA ALA A 2 -24.56 -25.07 -16.29
C ALA A 2 -23.95 -23.69 -16.54
N THR A 3 -24.61 -22.61 -16.12
CA THR A 3 -24.06 -21.25 -16.11
C THR A 3 -22.85 -21.20 -15.17
N PRO A 4 -21.61 -21.04 -15.67
CA PRO A 4 -20.40 -21.22 -14.87
C PRO A 4 -20.10 -20.05 -13.91
N ASP A 5 -20.72 -18.89 -14.10
CA ASP A 5 -20.05 -17.64 -13.70
C ASP A 5 -20.36 -17.16 -12.27
N GLY A 6 -21.51 -17.52 -11.69
CA GLY A 6 -21.93 -17.04 -10.37
C GLY A 6 -21.15 -17.61 -9.15
N PRO A 7 -20.98 -18.93 -9.01
CA PRO A 7 -20.31 -19.52 -7.86
C PRO A 7 -18.77 -19.35 -7.91
N ASP A 8 -18.18 -19.26 -9.11
CA ASP A 8 -16.75 -19.04 -9.30
C ASP A 8 -16.34 -17.61 -8.91
N LEU A 9 -17.09 -16.59 -9.34
CA LEU A 9 -16.83 -15.20 -8.95
C LEU A 9 -16.93 -14.97 -7.44
N ALA A 10 -17.89 -15.61 -6.78
CA ALA A 10 -18.03 -15.50 -5.33
C ALA A 10 -16.88 -16.17 -4.56
N ALA A 11 -16.34 -17.27 -5.07
CA ALA A 11 -15.15 -17.89 -4.51
C ALA A 11 -13.92 -16.98 -4.70
N ARG A 12 -13.67 -16.54 -5.94
CA ARG A 12 -12.55 -15.64 -6.27
C ARG A 12 -12.58 -14.33 -5.49
N ALA A 13 -13.77 -13.75 -5.25
CA ALA A 13 -13.90 -12.55 -4.43
C ALA A 13 -13.59 -12.79 -2.95
N ARG A 14 -13.97 -13.96 -2.41
CA ARG A 14 -13.63 -14.35 -1.02
C ARG A 14 -12.14 -14.61 -0.88
N ASP A 15 -11.54 -15.33 -1.82
CA ASP A 15 -10.10 -15.60 -1.84
C ASP A 15 -9.31 -14.28 -1.90
N LEU A 16 -9.73 -13.35 -2.76
CA LEU A 16 -9.11 -12.01 -2.83
C LEU A 16 -9.22 -11.24 -1.51
N LEU A 17 -10.36 -11.32 -0.81
CA LEU A 17 -10.52 -10.67 0.49
C LEU A 17 -9.59 -11.28 1.54
N ASP A 18 -9.40 -12.60 1.52
CA ASP A 18 -8.48 -13.27 2.43
C ASP A 18 -7.02 -12.92 2.10
N ASP A 19 -6.65 -12.88 0.82
CA ASP A 19 -5.34 -12.39 0.36
C ASP A 19 -5.10 -10.93 0.79
N ALA A 20 -6.10 -10.06 0.66
CA ALA A 20 -6.03 -8.67 1.09
C ALA A 20 -5.78 -8.55 2.60
N ARG A 21 -6.43 -9.37 3.42
CA ARG A 21 -6.22 -9.41 4.88
C ARG A 21 -4.83 -9.94 5.25
N VAL A 22 -4.33 -10.94 4.53
CA VAL A 22 -2.96 -11.45 4.71
C VAL A 22 -1.95 -10.34 4.39
N ALA A 23 -2.15 -9.62 3.29
CA ALA A 23 -1.29 -8.50 2.91
C ALA A 23 -1.36 -7.35 3.92
N GLU A 24 -2.55 -7.01 4.44
CA GLU A 24 -2.72 -6.03 5.51
C GLU A 24 -1.93 -6.42 6.77
N ALA A 25 -2.08 -7.66 7.25
CA ALA A 25 -1.35 -8.13 8.43
C ALA A 25 0.18 -8.13 8.23
N ALA A 26 0.64 -8.42 7.00
CA ALA A 26 2.04 -8.33 6.65
C ALA A 26 2.55 -6.88 6.68
N ILE A 27 1.78 -5.93 6.15
CA ILE A 27 2.07 -4.50 6.23
C ILE A 27 2.10 -4.02 7.67
N ASP A 28 1.14 -4.39 8.51
CA ASP A 28 1.09 -4.00 9.92
C ASP A 28 2.31 -4.50 10.70
N THR A 29 2.72 -5.73 10.42
CA THR A 29 3.93 -6.31 11.03
C THR A 29 5.19 -5.57 10.60
N ALA A 30 5.30 -5.27 9.30
CA ALA A 30 6.45 -4.56 8.76
C ALA A 30 6.51 -3.11 9.24
N ALA A 31 5.36 -2.44 9.29
CA ALA A 31 5.16 -1.10 9.85
C ALA A 31 5.63 -1.05 11.30
N ALA A 32 5.12 -1.94 12.17
CA ALA A 32 5.51 -1.99 13.58
C ALA A 32 7.02 -2.23 13.75
N THR A 33 7.64 -2.97 12.84
CA THR A 33 9.09 -3.19 12.83
C THR A 33 9.84 -1.93 12.42
N LEU A 34 9.42 -1.25 11.35
CA LEU A 34 10.00 0.02 10.91
C LEU A 34 9.89 1.11 11.96
N PHE A 35 8.73 1.27 12.61
CA PHE A 35 8.55 2.24 13.68
C PHE A 35 9.54 2.02 14.83
N ARG A 36 9.74 0.76 15.23
CA ARG A 36 10.68 0.40 16.30
C ARG A 36 12.12 0.72 15.89
N LEU A 37 12.53 0.24 14.72
CA LEU A 37 13.88 0.45 14.20
C LEU A 37 14.17 1.94 13.95
N GLY A 38 13.21 2.68 13.41
CA GLY A 38 13.30 4.12 13.21
C GLY A 38 13.45 4.86 14.54
N GLY A 39 12.70 4.45 15.58
CA GLY A 39 12.88 4.95 16.94
C GLY A 39 14.27 4.67 17.51
N ASP A 40 14.84 3.50 17.23
CA ASP A 40 16.21 3.15 17.65
C ASP A 40 17.27 4.00 16.93
N VAL A 41 17.08 4.29 15.65
CA VAL A 41 17.94 5.22 14.90
C VAL A 41 17.79 6.65 15.42
N ALA A 42 16.57 7.10 15.71
CA ALA A 42 16.30 8.43 16.26
C ALA A 42 16.99 8.64 17.62
N ARG A 43 17.03 7.60 18.46
CA ARG A 43 17.68 7.63 19.78
C ARG A 43 19.17 7.32 19.74
N ALA A 44 19.73 6.95 18.58
CA ALA A 44 21.15 6.67 18.47
C ALA A 44 21.98 7.92 18.81
N GLY A 45 22.92 7.76 19.74
CA GLY A 45 23.88 8.80 20.10
C GLY A 45 25.14 8.73 19.25
N THR A 46 25.46 7.53 18.75
CA THR A 46 26.69 7.26 18.00
C THR A 46 26.39 6.79 16.57
N ARG A 47 27.34 6.97 15.64
CA ARG A 47 27.23 6.39 14.30
C ARG A 47 27.06 4.87 14.32
N ARG A 48 27.78 4.17 15.21
CA ARG A 48 27.74 2.71 15.28
C ARG A 48 26.36 2.19 15.68
N GLU A 49 25.67 2.91 16.55
CA GLU A 49 24.29 2.62 16.91
C GLU A 49 23.35 2.90 15.74
N ALA A 50 23.47 4.10 15.13
CA ALA A 50 22.65 4.48 14.00
C ALA A 50 22.81 3.51 12.82
N ALA A 51 24.03 3.13 12.45
CA ALA A 51 24.33 2.25 11.33
C ALA A 51 23.81 0.81 11.53
N ARG A 52 23.88 0.27 12.76
CA ARG A 52 23.36 -1.08 13.07
C ARG A 52 21.86 -1.17 12.84
N SER A 53 21.12 -0.16 13.30
CA SER A 53 19.67 -0.10 13.12
C SER A 53 19.31 0.33 11.69
N GLY A 54 20.09 1.22 11.08
CA GLY A 54 19.91 1.73 9.72
C GLY A 54 19.90 0.65 8.64
N ALA A 55 20.81 -0.33 8.72
CA ALA A 55 20.81 -1.46 7.78
C ALA A 55 19.52 -2.28 7.86
N ARG A 56 18.97 -2.46 9.08
CA ARG A 56 17.70 -3.16 9.30
C ARG A 56 16.51 -2.33 8.84
N VAL A 57 16.53 -1.01 9.07
CA VAL A 57 15.53 -0.08 8.54
C VAL A 57 15.47 -0.18 7.02
N ALA A 58 16.62 -0.15 6.34
CA ALA A 58 16.67 -0.24 4.89
C ALA A 58 16.04 -1.54 4.37
N ALA A 59 16.40 -2.68 4.97
CA ALA A 59 15.82 -3.98 4.61
C ALA A 59 14.31 -4.03 4.84
N GLU A 60 13.82 -3.49 5.96
CA GLU A 60 12.39 -3.49 6.27
C GLU A 60 11.61 -2.53 5.37
N ARG A 61 12.21 -1.40 4.98
CA ARG A 61 11.61 -0.46 4.01
C ARG A 61 11.48 -1.11 2.63
N ASP A 62 12.51 -1.83 2.19
CA ASP A 62 12.48 -2.54 0.91
C ASP A 62 11.41 -3.65 0.94
N ARG A 63 11.22 -4.32 2.09
CA ARG A 63 10.11 -5.24 2.31
C ARG A 63 8.75 -4.57 2.22
N VAL A 64 8.54 -3.42 2.88
CA VAL A 64 7.29 -2.65 2.77
C VAL A 64 7.03 -2.21 1.34
N SER A 65 8.07 -1.82 0.61
CA SER A 65 7.97 -1.45 -0.80
C SER A 65 7.52 -2.63 -1.66
N GLY A 66 8.03 -3.84 -1.39
CA GLY A 66 7.56 -5.08 -2.01
C GLY A 66 6.09 -5.38 -1.72
N LEU A 67 5.68 -5.28 -0.46
CA LEU A 67 4.28 -5.48 -0.03
C LEU A 67 3.33 -4.46 -0.67
N LEU A 68 3.75 -3.20 -0.84
CA LEU A 68 2.97 -2.19 -1.57
C LEU A 68 2.80 -2.57 -3.05
N GLY A 69 3.81 -3.21 -3.65
CA GLY A 69 3.69 -3.80 -4.99
C GLY A 69 2.67 -4.93 -5.05
N GLU A 70 2.66 -5.82 -4.05
CA GLU A 70 1.66 -6.89 -3.94
C GLU A 70 0.24 -6.34 -3.78
N LEU A 71 0.05 -5.33 -2.92
CA LEU A 71 -1.24 -4.64 -2.76
C LEU A 71 -1.73 -4.01 -4.06
N ALA A 72 -0.84 -3.48 -4.89
CA ALA A 72 -1.19 -2.94 -6.20
C ALA A 72 -1.69 -4.04 -7.15
N VAL A 73 -1.07 -5.22 -7.12
CA VAL A 73 -1.52 -6.39 -7.89
C VAL A 73 -2.91 -6.86 -7.42
N LEU A 74 -3.14 -6.95 -6.10
CA LEU A 74 -4.43 -7.33 -5.53
C LEU A 74 -5.53 -6.30 -5.86
N SER A 75 -5.18 -5.01 -5.86
CA SER A 75 -6.10 -3.93 -6.24
C SER A 75 -6.52 -4.06 -7.71
N ALA A 76 -5.57 -4.32 -8.61
CA ALA A 76 -5.87 -4.58 -10.02
C ALA A 76 -6.68 -5.88 -10.22
N ALA A 77 -6.52 -6.89 -9.37
CA ALA A 77 -7.38 -8.08 -9.37
C ALA A 77 -8.81 -7.74 -8.92
N ALA A 78 -8.97 -6.90 -7.88
CA ALA A 78 -10.27 -6.41 -7.43
C ALA A 78 -11.01 -5.61 -8.51
N ASP A 79 -10.28 -4.81 -9.30
CA ASP A 79 -10.84 -4.05 -10.41
C ASP A 79 -11.29 -4.94 -11.56
N ARG A 80 -10.49 -5.95 -11.92
CA ARG A 80 -10.87 -6.95 -12.92
C ARG A 80 -12.10 -7.74 -12.52
N LEU A 81 -12.16 -8.24 -11.28
CA LEU A 81 -13.35 -8.94 -10.75
C LEU A 81 -14.58 -8.03 -10.72
N GLY A 82 -14.40 -6.75 -10.37
CA GLY A 82 -15.47 -5.76 -10.44
C GLY A 82 -15.99 -5.56 -11.87
N ALA A 83 -15.10 -5.48 -12.86
CA ALA A 83 -15.47 -5.38 -14.27
C ALA A 83 -16.16 -6.64 -14.79
N GLU A 84 -15.68 -7.84 -14.42
CA GLU A 84 -16.33 -9.13 -14.74
C GLU A 84 -17.76 -9.19 -14.16
N LEU A 85 -17.94 -8.74 -12.91
CA LEU A 85 -19.26 -8.68 -12.25
C LEU A 85 -20.22 -7.76 -13.01
N VAL A 86 -19.78 -6.57 -13.43
CA VAL A 86 -20.58 -5.62 -14.23
C VAL A 86 -20.86 -6.17 -15.63
N GLY A 87 -19.86 -6.76 -16.29
CA GLY A 87 -20.00 -7.36 -17.62
C GLY A 87 -21.00 -8.52 -17.66
N SER A 88 -21.02 -9.35 -16.62
CA SER A 88 -21.99 -10.44 -16.47
C SER A 88 -23.44 -9.92 -16.39
N ALA A 89 -23.66 -8.73 -15.83
CA ALA A 89 -24.99 -8.14 -15.71
C ALA A 89 -25.56 -7.64 -17.04
N SER A 90 -24.70 -7.18 -17.96
CA SER A 90 -25.12 -6.76 -19.31
C SER A 90 -25.39 -7.94 -20.25
N GLY A 91 -24.76 -9.09 -20.03
CA GLY A 91 -24.98 -10.30 -20.84
C GLY A 91 -26.33 -10.99 -20.58
N ASP A 92 -26.79 -11.01 -19.32
CA ASP A 92 -28.06 -11.65 -18.94
C ASP A 92 -29.30 -10.91 -19.47
N ALA A 93 -29.20 -9.60 -19.73
CA ALA A 93 -30.32 -8.80 -20.23
C ALA A 93 -30.73 -9.16 -21.68
N VAL A 94 -29.90 -9.88 -22.44
CA VAL A 94 -30.15 -10.19 -23.86
C VAL A 94 -30.81 -11.57 -24.06
N ALA A 95 -30.85 -12.43 -23.04
CA ALA A 95 -31.38 -13.81 -23.15
C ALA A 95 -32.91 -13.94 -22.96
N GLY A 96 -33.64 -12.84 -22.75
CA GLY A 96 -35.09 -12.82 -22.52
C GLY A 96 -35.95 -12.34 -23.70
N GLY A 97 -35.35 -11.99 -24.84
CA GLY A 97 -36.07 -11.54 -26.03
C GLY A 97 -36.60 -12.71 -26.85
N ALA A 98 -37.74 -13.29 -26.47
CA ALA A 98 -38.47 -14.18 -27.37
C ALA A 98 -38.74 -13.45 -28.70
N PRO A 99 -38.40 -14.03 -29.87
CA PRO A 99 -38.73 -13.41 -31.14
C PRO A 99 -40.26 -13.38 -31.22
N ARG A 100 -40.86 -12.19 -31.24
CA ARG A 100 -42.25 -12.03 -31.66
C ARG A 100 -42.33 -12.48 -33.12
N GLY A 101 -42.58 -13.77 -33.32
CA GLY A 101 -42.98 -14.32 -34.61
C GLY A 101 -44.28 -13.63 -35.02
N GLY A 102 -44.18 -12.71 -35.97
CA GLY A 102 -45.34 -12.19 -36.67
C GLY A 102 -45.94 -13.32 -37.51
N ALA A 103 -47.07 -13.86 -37.06
CA ALA A 103 -47.92 -14.69 -37.92
C ALA A 103 -48.71 -13.78 -38.88
N PRO A 104 -48.83 -14.13 -40.16
CA PRO A 104 -49.57 -13.32 -41.12
C PRO A 104 -51.08 -13.45 -40.87
N ARG A 105 -51.80 -12.36 -41.12
CA ARG A 105 -53.27 -12.31 -41.10
C ARG A 105 -53.85 -13.30 -42.12
N GLY A 106 -54.70 -14.20 -41.64
CA GLY A 106 -55.68 -14.94 -42.43
C GLY A 106 -57.05 -14.79 -41.76
N GLU A 107 -58.03 -14.30 -42.53
CA GLU A 107 -59.44 -14.25 -42.15
C GLU A 107 -60.04 -15.67 -42.10
N VAL A 108 -61.05 -15.90 -41.25
CA VAL A 108 -62.42 -16.39 -41.58
C VAL A 108 -63.10 -17.02 -40.33
N SER A 109 -64.31 -16.52 -40.05
CA SER A 109 -65.52 -17.03 -39.37
C SER A 109 -65.50 -18.01 -38.18
N GLY A 110 -66.20 -17.58 -37.11
CA GLY A 110 -67.33 -18.30 -36.51
C GLY A 110 -67.04 -19.31 -35.40
N GLY A 111 -67.67 -19.12 -34.23
CA GLY A 111 -67.82 -20.19 -33.23
C GLY A 111 -67.72 -19.73 -31.78
N GLU A 112 -68.63 -20.20 -30.95
CA GLU A 112 -68.91 -19.83 -29.56
C GLU A 112 -67.73 -19.93 -28.57
N ALA A 113 -67.81 -19.10 -27.52
CA ALA A 113 -67.05 -19.26 -26.29
C ALA A 113 -67.54 -20.48 -25.49
N PRO A 114 -66.63 -21.10 -24.70
CA PRO A 114 -66.97 -21.32 -23.31
C PRO A 114 -65.89 -20.86 -22.33
N ARG A 115 -66.37 -20.62 -21.11
CA ARG A 115 -65.65 -20.15 -19.91
C ARG A 115 -64.92 -21.30 -19.19
N GLY A 116 -63.85 -20.94 -18.47
CA GLY A 116 -63.22 -21.71 -17.37
C GLY A 116 -62.12 -22.65 -17.89
N GLU A 117 -60.90 -22.70 -17.35
CA GLU A 117 -60.48 -22.60 -15.94
C GLU A 117 -59.20 -21.74 -15.82
N VAL A 118 -59.16 -20.88 -14.81
CA VAL A 118 -57.92 -20.20 -14.39
C VAL A 118 -57.11 -21.23 -13.61
N LEU A 119 -56.16 -21.89 -14.29
CA LEU A 119 -55.10 -22.60 -13.59
C LEU A 119 -54.24 -21.54 -12.89
N ASP A 120 -54.17 -21.67 -11.57
CA ASP A 120 -53.37 -20.87 -10.65
C ASP A 120 -51.91 -20.93 -11.11
N GLY A 121 -51.53 -19.95 -11.94
CA GLY A 121 -50.18 -19.76 -12.42
C GLY A 121 -49.35 -19.26 -11.26
N GLY A 122 -48.94 -20.18 -10.38
CA GLY A 122 -47.89 -19.94 -9.41
C GLY A 122 -46.71 -19.35 -10.17
N ALA A 123 -46.52 -18.03 -10.03
CA ALA A 123 -45.42 -17.33 -10.65
C ALA A 123 -44.14 -18.09 -10.27
N PRO A 124 -43.36 -18.61 -11.23
CA PRO A 124 -42.10 -19.21 -10.89
C PRO A 124 -41.30 -18.11 -10.20
N ARG A 125 -40.97 -18.30 -8.92
CA ARG A 125 -39.93 -17.53 -8.25
C ARG A 125 -38.66 -17.80 -9.06
N GLY A 126 -38.44 -16.94 -10.04
CA GLY A 126 -37.45 -17.19 -11.08
C GLY A 126 -36.03 -17.01 -10.54
N PRO A 127 -35.05 -17.67 -11.18
CA PRO A 127 -33.62 -17.58 -10.84
C PRO A 127 -33.04 -16.16 -10.85
N ALA A 128 -33.78 -15.18 -11.39
CA ALA A 128 -33.38 -13.78 -11.45
C ALA A 128 -33.16 -13.13 -10.07
N ARG A 129 -34.03 -13.42 -9.07
CA ARG A 129 -33.87 -12.86 -7.71
C ARG A 129 -32.67 -13.42 -6.97
N ASP A 130 -32.38 -14.72 -7.16
CA ASP A 130 -31.24 -15.37 -6.54
C ASP A 130 -29.91 -14.93 -7.18
N GLY A 131 -29.93 -14.60 -8.47
CA GLY A 131 -28.77 -14.04 -9.18
C GLY A 131 -28.41 -12.63 -8.72
N GLU A 132 -29.39 -11.75 -8.55
CA GLU A 132 -29.17 -10.39 -8.03
C GLU A 132 -28.70 -10.38 -6.57
N ALA A 133 -29.27 -11.23 -5.72
CA ALA A 133 -28.82 -11.38 -4.33
C ALA A 133 -27.36 -11.82 -4.25
N ARG A 134 -26.98 -12.87 -5.01
CA ARG A 134 -25.59 -13.34 -5.08
C ARG A 134 -24.64 -12.28 -5.63
N ARG A 135 -25.03 -11.52 -6.65
CA ARG A 135 -24.21 -10.41 -7.17
C ARG A 135 -24.02 -9.30 -6.13
N GLY A 136 -25.05 -9.01 -5.34
CA GLY A 136 -24.97 -8.08 -4.22
C GLY A 136 -23.95 -8.52 -3.17
N GLU A 137 -23.93 -9.80 -2.83
CA GLU A 137 -22.93 -10.38 -1.93
C GLU A 137 -21.51 -10.26 -2.48
N VAL A 138 -21.28 -10.63 -3.76
CA VAL A 138 -19.96 -10.51 -4.40
C VAL A 138 -19.49 -9.05 -4.40
N ARG A 139 -20.39 -8.09 -4.68
CA ARG A 139 -20.05 -6.66 -4.64
C ARG A 139 -19.62 -6.23 -3.24
N ALA A 140 -20.35 -6.62 -2.20
CA ALA A 140 -20.02 -6.28 -0.83
C ALA A 140 -18.66 -6.85 -0.39
N VAL A 141 -18.33 -8.08 -0.81
CA VAL A 141 -17.01 -8.70 -0.56
C VAL A 141 -15.90 -7.93 -1.27
N LEU A 142 -16.07 -7.59 -2.55
CA LEU A 142 -15.09 -6.81 -3.32
C LEU A 142 -14.89 -5.40 -2.74
N GLU A 143 -15.95 -4.73 -2.32
CA GLU A 143 -15.83 -3.44 -1.62
C GLU A 143 -15.06 -3.57 -0.31
N SER A 144 -15.29 -4.64 0.45
CA SER A 144 -14.56 -4.90 1.68
C SER A 144 -13.06 -5.12 1.39
N ALA A 145 -12.73 -5.90 0.35
CA ALA A 145 -11.35 -6.13 -0.06
C ALA A 145 -10.67 -4.82 -0.48
N ARG A 146 -11.35 -3.97 -1.27
CA ARG A 146 -10.82 -2.66 -1.67
C ARG A 146 -10.51 -1.76 -0.48
N ARG A 147 -11.40 -1.69 0.52
CA ARG A 147 -11.17 -0.90 1.74
C ARG A 147 -9.93 -1.39 2.51
N VAL A 148 -9.77 -2.72 2.64
CA VAL A 148 -8.58 -3.31 3.28
C VAL A 148 -7.31 -2.96 2.52
N LEU A 149 -7.31 -3.12 1.20
CA LEU A 149 -6.16 -2.81 0.35
C LEU A 149 -5.78 -1.32 0.40
N GLU A 150 -6.76 -0.42 0.39
CA GLU A 150 -6.55 1.03 0.47
C GLU A 150 -5.94 1.42 1.82
N ALA A 151 -6.54 0.96 2.93
CA ALA A 151 -6.05 1.23 4.28
C ALA A 151 -4.63 0.68 4.50
N ALA A 152 -4.37 -0.55 4.05
CA ALA A 152 -3.03 -1.14 4.11
C ALA A 152 -2.03 -0.36 3.24
N GLY A 153 -2.45 0.08 2.05
CA GLY A 153 -1.62 0.87 1.14
C GLY A 153 -1.24 2.23 1.73
N GLU A 154 -2.18 2.95 2.35
CA GLU A 154 -1.91 4.21 3.04
C GLU A 154 -0.91 4.04 4.17
N ARG A 155 -1.15 3.04 5.04
CA ARG A 155 -0.26 2.74 6.17
C ARG A 155 1.14 2.35 5.73
N GLY A 156 1.24 1.53 4.68
CA GLY A 156 2.52 1.14 4.09
C GLY A 156 3.30 2.36 3.57
N ARG A 157 2.65 3.28 2.86
CA ARG A 157 3.27 4.52 2.35
C ARG A 157 3.77 5.43 3.47
N GLU A 158 3.00 5.59 4.54
CA GLU A 158 3.42 6.35 5.72
C GLU A 158 4.69 5.75 6.36
N CYS A 159 4.79 4.42 6.41
CA CYS A 159 5.95 3.74 6.98
C CYS A 159 7.22 3.85 6.12
N VAL A 160 7.09 3.98 4.80
CA VAL A 160 8.25 4.21 3.91
C VAL A 160 8.95 5.51 4.28
N TRP A 161 8.19 6.58 4.57
CA TRP A 161 8.73 7.87 4.98
C TRP A 161 9.55 7.80 6.28
N ILE A 162 9.11 6.98 7.24
CA ILE A 162 9.88 6.74 8.48
C ILE A 162 11.23 6.08 8.17
N GLY A 163 11.23 5.14 7.23
CA GLY A 163 12.46 4.51 6.76
C GLY A 163 13.41 5.50 6.08
N GLU A 164 12.89 6.48 5.35
CA GLU A 164 13.67 7.56 4.72
C GLU A 164 14.29 8.47 5.77
N LEU A 165 13.54 8.95 6.76
CA LEU A 165 14.07 9.78 7.85
C LEU A 165 15.19 9.08 8.62
N ALA A 166 15.02 7.80 8.92
CA ALA A 166 16.05 7.01 9.59
C ALA A 166 17.29 6.82 8.70
N ARG A 167 17.12 6.67 7.38
CA ARG A 167 18.26 6.66 6.44
C ARG A 167 19.00 7.98 6.42
N ASP A 168 18.28 9.11 6.38
CA ASP A 168 18.87 10.44 6.37
C ASP A 168 19.68 10.68 7.65
N ARG A 169 19.14 10.29 8.81
CA ARG A 169 19.88 10.37 10.07
C ARG A 169 21.17 9.54 10.07
N VAL A 170 21.16 8.34 9.47
CA VAL A 170 22.37 7.51 9.32
C VAL A 170 23.38 8.17 8.39
N HIS A 171 22.90 8.81 7.32
CA HIS A 171 23.72 9.57 6.40
C HIS A 171 24.36 10.78 7.11
N ASP A 172 23.60 11.53 7.91
CA ASP A 172 24.11 12.69 8.66
C ASP A 172 25.23 12.29 9.63
N PHE A 173 25.10 11.16 10.33
CA PHE A 173 26.19 10.63 11.15
C PHE A 173 27.43 10.27 10.32
N ALA A 174 27.22 9.67 9.14
CA ALA A 174 28.33 9.29 8.27
C ALA A 174 29.05 10.51 7.68
N GLU A 175 28.29 11.55 7.32
CA GLU A 175 28.82 12.81 6.83
C GLU A 175 29.58 13.57 7.93
N PHE A 176 29.03 13.64 9.15
CA PHE A 176 29.69 14.28 10.28
C PHE A 176 31.07 13.69 10.53
N ASP A 177 31.18 12.37 10.62
CA ASP A 177 32.47 11.70 10.83
C ASP A 177 33.49 11.99 9.72
N LEU A 178 33.05 12.01 8.47
CA LEU A 178 33.92 12.28 7.32
C LEU A 178 34.47 13.71 7.38
N LEU A 179 33.60 14.68 7.62
CA LEU A 179 33.98 16.09 7.74
C LEU A 179 34.84 16.33 8.98
N TYR A 180 34.50 15.73 10.12
CA TYR A 180 35.28 15.84 11.34
C TYR A 180 36.70 15.29 11.16
N THR A 181 36.81 14.09 10.54
CA THR A 181 38.11 13.47 10.23
C THR A 181 38.91 14.33 9.26
N ARG A 182 38.27 14.91 8.25
CA ARG A 182 38.92 15.81 7.29
C ARG A 182 39.42 17.09 7.96
N ALA A 183 38.57 17.76 8.73
CA ALA A 183 38.92 18.98 9.45
C ALA A 183 40.05 18.75 10.47
N SER A 184 39.98 17.64 11.23
CA SER A 184 41.06 17.25 12.15
C SER A 184 42.38 17.05 11.40
N ARG A 185 42.36 16.40 10.24
CA ARG A 185 43.55 16.23 9.40
C ARG A 185 44.10 17.57 8.92
N HIS A 186 43.26 18.52 8.51
CA HIS A 186 43.72 19.86 8.12
C HIS A 186 44.44 20.56 9.28
N LEU A 187 43.91 20.48 10.50
CA LEU A 187 44.58 21.00 11.69
C LEU A 187 45.91 20.29 11.98
N ASP A 188 45.98 18.96 11.80
CA ASP A 188 47.24 18.22 11.96
C ASP A 188 48.32 18.63 10.93
N HIS A 189 47.91 19.23 9.80
CA HIS A 189 48.79 19.78 8.77
C HIS A 189 48.94 21.32 8.87
N SER A 190 48.50 21.93 9.98
CA SER A 190 48.53 23.38 10.21
C SER A 190 47.85 24.20 9.10
N ASP A 191 46.71 23.71 8.60
CA ASP A 191 45.83 24.41 7.65
C ASP A 191 44.48 24.75 8.31
N PRO A 192 44.43 25.80 9.16
CA PRO A 192 43.22 26.16 9.90
C PRO A 192 42.11 26.73 9.02
N ASP A 193 42.43 27.28 7.84
CA ASP A 193 41.43 27.84 6.93
C ASP A 193 40.66 26.73 6.20
N ALA A 194 41.35 25.67 5.76
CA ALA A 194 40.66 24.49 5.22
C ALA A 194 39.81 23.78 6.29
N ALA A 195 40.29 23.68 7.53
CA ALA A 195 39.49 23.15 8.63
C ALA A 195 38.25 24.02 8.94
N ALA A 196 38.39 25.35 8.87
CA ALA A 196 37.28 26.28 9.08
C ALA A 196 36.19 26.18 8.00
N ALA A 197 36.56 25.83 6.76
CA ALA A 197 35.59 25.62 5.68
C ALA A 197 34.59 24.49 5.99
N ASP A 198 35.03 23.46 6.73
CA ASP A 198 34.18 22.32 7.12
C ASP A 198 33.27 22.63 8.32
N LEU A 199 33.64 23.61 9.13
CA LEU A 199 32.99 23.93 10.39
C LEU A 199 31.51 24.32 10.22
N ALA A 200 31.17 25.07 9.18
CA ALA A 200 29.80 25.49 8.92
C ALA A 200 28.85 24.29 8.70
N ARG A 201 29.31 23.28 7.95
CA ARG A 201 28.54 22.06 7.71
C ARG A 201 28.47 21.19 8.97
N LEU A 202 29.57 21.08 9.72
CA LEU A 202 29.61 20.36 10.99
C LEU A 202 28.64 20.95 12.02
N VAL A 203 28.53 22.28 12.14
CA VAL A 203 27.55 22.96 13.02
C VAL A 203 26.11 22.66 12.61
N THR A 204 25.85 22.56 11.30
CA THR A 204 24.52 22.20 10.79
C THR A 204 24.18 20.76 11.17
N LEU A 205 25.13 19.83 10.99
CA LEU A 205 24.97 18.42 11.35
C LEU A 205 24.83 18.22 12.86
N GLU A 206 25.56 18.95 13.68
CA GLU A 206 25.42 18.94 15.15
C GLU A 206 23.96 19.19 15.58
N ARG A 207 23.35 20.25 15.01
CA ARG A 207 21.96 20.62 15.30
C ARG A 207 20.95 19.58 14.80
N ALA A 208 21.25 18.92 13.68
CA ALA A 208 20.38 17.87 13.14
C ALA A 208 20.49 16.55 13.93
N LEU A 209 21.71 16.20 14.35
CA LEU A 209 21.98 14.94 15.03
C LEU A 209 21.53 14.96 16.49
N VAL A 210 21.60 16.11 17.17
CA VAL A 210 21.20 16.26 18.59
C VAL A 210 21.88 15.18 19.45
N SER A 211 23.17 14.95 19.21
CA SER A 211 23.99 13.97 19.94
C SER A 211 25.00 14.70 20.83
N ALA A 212 25.07 14.29 22.10
CA ALA A 212 26.03 14.83 23.05
C ALA A 212 27.49 14.51 22.66
N GLU A 213 27.73 13.34 22.04
CA GLU A 213 29.05 12.96 21.53
C GLU A 213 29.47 13.88 20.38
N VAL A 214 28.58 14.09 19.42
CA VAL A 214 28.78 14.97 18.26
C VAL A 214 29.06 16.42 18.71
N ALA A 215 28.31 16.91 19.71
CA ALA A 215 28.53 18.22 20.30
C ALA A 215 29.92 18.33 20.95
N ALA A 216 30.29 17.35 21.78
CA ALA A 216 31.61 17.32 22.44
C ALA A 216 32.77 17.26 21.44
N MET A 217 32.63 16.45 20.37
CA MET A 217 33.61 16.39 19.29
C MET A 217 33.76 17.75 18.59
N LEU A 218 32.64 18.41 18.29
CA LEU A 218 32.68 19.70 17.60
C LEU A 218 33.26 20.81 18.49
N ASP A 219 33.01 20.78 19.79
CA ASP A 219 33.61 21.72 20.74
C ASP A 219 35.14 21.54 20.84
N GLU A 220 35.63 20.29 20.84
CA GLU A 220 37.07 20.00 20.77
C GLU A 220 37.69 20.55 19.47
N LEU A 221 37.03 20.33 18.32
CA LEU A 221 37.51 20.86 17.04
C LEU A 221 37.56 22.39 17.03
N ARG A 222 36.53 23.05 17.60
CA ARG A 222 36.48 24.52 17.75
C ARG A 222 37.63 25.01 18.62
N PHE A 223 37.92 24.34 19.73
CA PHE A 223 39.02 24.69 20.63
C PHE A 223 40.38 24.60 19.94
N ARG A 224 40.63 23.51 19.22
CA ARG A 224 41.87 23.35 18.42
C ARG A 224 42.01 24.44 17.36
N LEU A 225 40.93 24.76 16.65
CA LEU A 225 40.91 25.83 15.64
C LEU A 225 41.27 27.20 16.21
N LEU A 226 40.82 27.52 17.43
CA LEU A 226 41.19 28.76 18.10
C LEU A 226 42.69 28.77 18.45
N THR A 227 43.22 27.65 18.93
CA THR A 227 44.62 27.55 19.37
C THR A 227 45.62 27.59 18.22
N GLU A 228 45.29 27.06 17.04
CA GLU A 228 46.16 27.12 15.84
C GLU A 228 46.10 28.46 15.09
N ARG A 229 45.14 29.34 15.42
CA ARG A 229 45.00 30.68 14.82
C ARG A 229 45.63 31.80 15.66
N ASP A 230 45.89 31.54 16.93
CA ASP A 230 46.59 32.43 17.87
C ASP A 230 48.12 32.28 17.73
#